data_AF-A0A085L6N9-F1
#
_entry.id   AF-A0A085L6N9-F1
#
_cell.length_a   1.000
_cell.length_b   1.000
_cell.length_c   1.000
_cell.angle_alpha   90.00
_cell.angle_beta   90.00
_cell.angle_gamma   90.00
#
_symmetry.space_group_name_H-M   'P 1'
#
loop_
_entity.id
_entity.type
_entity.pdbx_description
1 polymer ?
#
loop_
_entity_poly.entity_id
_entity_poly.type
_entity_poly.pdbx_seq_one_letter_code
_entity_poly.pdbx_strand_id
1 'polypeptide(L)'
;MGKNNKIIKHDQLPENITSLEEFWTFWDTHSTSDYEDLMEDVDIQIDVYSSRVYCAVAKDLAAQLRDQARKQGVSTETLINLWLREKISESAQVG
;
A
#
# COMPACT_ATOMS: atom_id res chain seq x y z
N MET A 1 -3.62 30.21 -15.24
CA MET A 1 -2.81 29.00 -15.45
C MET A 1 -3.71 27.97 -16.14
N GLY A 2 -3.70 27.93 -17.48
CA GLY A 2 -4.62 27.10 -18.26
C GLY A 2 -4.23 25.63 -18.14
N LYS A 3 -5.16 24.79 -17.65
CA LYS A 3 -5.00 23.34 -17.77
C LYS A 3 -5.33 22.97 -19.22
N ASN A 4 -4.29 22.64 -19.98
CA ASN A 4 -4.42 22.05 -21.31
C ASN A 4 -5.05 20.66 -21.13
N ASN A 5 -6.38 20.59 -21.19
CA ASN A 5 -7.09 19.33 -21.19
C ASN A 5 -6.87 18.69 -22.56
N LYS A 6 -5.89 17.79 -22.67
CA LYS A 6 -5.78 16.91 -23.84
C LYS A 6 -7.07 16.11 -23.86
N ILE A 7 -7.90 16.36 -24.87
CA ILE A 7 -9.07 15.53 -25.19
C ILE A 7 -8.50 14.15 -25.49
N ILE A 8 -8.57 13.24 -24.53
CA ILE A 8 -8.29 11.83 -24.77
C ILE A 8 -9.44 11.37 -25.65
N LYS A 9 -9.14 11.06 -26.91
CA LYS A 9 -10.09 10.34 -27.74
C LYS A 9 -10.20 8.97 -27.10
N HIS A 10 -11.31 8.67 -26.46
CA HIS A 10 -11.61 7.30 -26.06
C HIS A 10 -11.70 6.50 -27.36
N ASP A 11 -10.76 5.59 -27.58
CA ASP A 11 -10.96 4.57 -28.60
C ASP A 11 -12.17 3.73 -28.18
N GLN A 12 -12.99 3.32 -29.14
CA GLN A 12 -14.20 2.57 -28.85
C GLN A 12 -13.82 1.20 -28.29
N LEU A 13 -14.48 0.76 -27.22
CA LEU A 13 -14.32 -0.61 -26.73
C LEU A 13 -14.67 -1.58 -27.87
N PRO A 14 -13.85 -2.61 -28.15
CA PRO A 14 -14.14 -3.55 -29.21
C PRO A 14 -15.46 -4.29 -28.94
N GLU A 15 -16.35 -4.34 -29.93
CA GLU A 15 -17.66 -5.01 -29.81
C GLU A 15 -17.53 -6.52 -29.55
N ASN A 16 -16.42 -7.11 -30.00
CA ASN A 16 -16.13 -8.52 -29.81
C ASN A 16 -14.63 -8.71 -29.57
N ILE A 17 -14.30 -9.44 -28.51
CA ILE A 17 -12.95 -9.95 -28.25
C ILE A 17 -13.03 -11.45 -28.40
N THR A 18 -12.46 -11.97 -29.50
CA THR A 18 -12.59 -13.38 -29.90
C THR A 18 -11.48 -14.27 -29.37
N SER A 19 -10.41 -13.66 -28.85
CA SER A 19 -9.27 -14.40 -28.30
C SER A 19 -8.69 -13.73 -27.05
N LEU A 20 -8.04 -14.52 -26.21
CA LEU A 20 -7.34 -14.02 -25.03
C LEU A 20 -6.15 -13.11 -25.43
N GLU A 21 -5.45 -13.41 -26.51
CA GLU A 21 -4.34 -12.59 -27.04
C GLU A 21 -4.81 -11.19 -27.46
N GLU A 22 -5.97 -11.11 -28.11
CA GLU A 22 -6.62 -9.85 -28.48
C GLU A 22 -7.02 -9.04 -27.24
N PHE A 23 -7.57 -9.70 -26.20
CA PHE A 23 -7.90 -9.07 -24.92
C PHE A 23 -6.67 -8.39 -24.28
N TRP A 24 -5.57 -9.13 -24.16
CA TRP A 24 -4.34 -8.61 -23.56
C TRP A 24 -3.72 -7.49 -24.39
N THR A 25 -3.64 -7.67 -25.71
CA THR A 25 -3.06 -6.66 -26.61
C THR A 25 -3.79 -5.32 -26.51
N PHE A 26 -5.12 -5.36 -26.35
CA PHE A 26 -5.91 -4.15 -26.13
C PHE A 26 -5.56 -3.49 -24.80
N TRP A 27 -5.61 -4.22 -23.68
CA TRP A 27 -5.36 -3.66 -22.35
C TRP A 27 -3.89 -3.33 -22.05
N ASP A 28 -2.93 -3.84 -22.82
CA ASP A 28 -1.52 -3.43 -22.74
C ASP A 28 -1.31 -1.94 -23.04
N THR A 29 -2.22 -1.34 -23.80
CA THR A 29 -2.14 0.07 -24.25
C THR A 29 -3.27 0.95 -23.73
N HIS A 30 -4.28 0.38 -23.08
CA HIS A 30 -5.47 1.09 -22.60
C HIS A 30 -5.63 0.96 -21.08
N SER A 31 -6.07 2.02 -20.41
CA SER A 31 -6.40 1.97 -18.98
C SER A 31 -7.87 1.63 -18.80
N THR A 32 -8.19 0.76 -17.84
CA THR A 32 -9.59 0.49 -17.48
C THR A 32 -10.32 1.74 -16.99
N SER A 33 -9.62 2.66 -16.32
CA SER A 33 -10.18 3.93 -15.87
C SER A 33 -10.63 4.87 -17.00
N ASP A 34 -10.19 4.63 -18.24
CA ASP A 34 -10.65 5.41 -19.40
C ASP A 34 -12.07 5.00 -19.85
N TYR A 35 -12.68 3.98 -19.24
CA TYR A 35 -13.99 3.44 -19.59
C TYR A 35 -14.93 3.38 -18.37
N GLU A 36 -14.67 4.18 -17.34
CA GLU A 36 -15.45 4.20 -16.09
C GLU A 36 -16.95 4.45 -16.34
N ASP A 37 -17.29 5.26 -17.35
CA ASP A 37 -18.65 5.56 -17.77
C ASP A 37 -19.42 4.37 -18.36
N LEU A 38 -18.70 3.30 -18.73
CA LEU A 38 -19.27 2.04 -19.21
C LEU A 38 -19.36 0.98 -18.11
N MET A 39 -18.85 1.25 -16.91
CA MET A 39 -18.85 0.34 -15.78
C MET A 39 -20.08 0.54 -14.88
N GLU A 40 -20.39 -0.47 -14.08
CA GLU A 40 -21.40 -0.38 -13.02
C GLU A 40 -20.73 -0.15 -11.67
N ASP A 41 -21.38 0.64 -10.81
CA ASP A 41 -20.93 0.81 -9.42
C ASP A 41 -21.08 -0.51 -8.66
N VAL A 42 -20.00 -0.96 -8.03
CA VAL A 42 -19.98 -2.17 -7.19
C VAL A 42 -19.52 -1.84 -5.78
N ASP A 43 -20.30 -2.24 -4.78
CA ASP A 43 -19.94 -2.15 -3.37
C ASP A 43 -18.90 -3.21 -3.00
N ILE A 44 -17.68 -2.78 -2.68
CA ILE A 44 -16.60 -3.66 -2.21
C ILE A 44 -16.33 -3.40 -0.73
N GLN A 45 -16.50 -4.42 0.11
CA GLN A 45 -16.03 -4.38 1.50
C GLN A 45 -14.63 -4.98 1.59
N ILE A 46 -13.64 -4.13 1.84
CA ILE A 46 -12.25 -4.57 2.05
C ILE A 46 -11.99 -4.61 3.56
N ASP A 47 -12.01 -5.82 4.11
CA ASP A 47 -11.68 -6.09 5.50
C ASP A 47 -10.16 -6.15 5.69
N VAL A 48 -9.53 -5.00 5.91
CA VAL A 48 -8.09 -4.92 6.20
C VAL A 48 -7.85 -5.19 7.70
N TYR A 49 -7.95 -6.46 8.11
CA TYR A 49 -7.56 -6.86 9.48
C TYR A 49 -6.04 -6.88 9.62
N SER A 50 -5.44 -5.72 9.83
CA SER A 50 -4.07 -5.65 10.33
C SER A 50 -4.08 -5.86 11.84
N SER A 51 -3.51 -6.96 12.35
CA SER A 51 -3.36 -7.25 13.78
C SER A 51 -2.30 -6.38 14.46
N ARG A 52 -2.32 -5.08 14.20
CA ARG A 52 -1.39 -4.10 14.76
C ARG A 52 -1.84 -3.68 16.14
N VAL A 53 -0.93 -3.81 17.10
CA VAL A 53 -1.08 -3.22 18.43
C VAL A 53 -0.40 -1.85 18.41
N TYR A 54 -1.16 -0.80 18.70
CA TYR A 54 -0.64 0.56 18.77
C TYR A 54 -0.30 0.91 20.22
N CYS A 55 0.91 1.42 20.44
CA CYS A 55 1.36 1.93 21.72
C CYS A 55 1.74 3.41 21.62
N ALA A 56 1.38 4.19 22.64
CA ALA A 56 1.82 5.58 22.73
C ALA A 56 3.32 5.62 23.07
N VAL A 57 4.09 6.36 22.28
CA VAL A 57 5.53 6.57 22.48
C VAL A 57 5.79 8.08 22.45
N ALA A 58 6.62 8.57 23.36
CA ALA A 58 7.00 9.98 23.40
C ALA A 58 7.64 10.41 22.06
N LYS A 59 7.36 11.64 21.61
CA LYS A 59 7.73 12.10 20.26
C LYS A 59 9.24 12.13 20.04
N ASP A 60 9.97 12.60 21.03
CA ASP A 60 11.44 12.64 21.07
C ASP A 60 12.05 11.24 21.09
N LEU A 61 11.47 10.31 21.87
CA LEU A 61 11.90 8.92 21.88
C LEU A 61 11.65 8.25 20.52
N ALA A 62 10.49 8.49 19.91
CA ALA A 62 10.18 7.97 18.58
C ALA A 62 11.15 8.50 17.50
N ALA A 63 11.65 9.74 17.64
CA ALA A 63 12.68 10.27 16.76
C ALA A 63 14.01 9.53 16.94
N GLN A 64 14.44 9.33 18.18
CA GLN A 64 15.67 8.59 18.51
C GLN A 64 15.61 7.13 18.03
N LEU A 65 14.45 6.47 18.18
CA LEU A 65 14.23 5.11 17.70
C LEU A 65 14.35 5.01 16.17
N ARG A 66 13.83 5.98 15.42
CA ARG A 66 13.97 6.03 13.97
C ARG A 66 15.43 6.20 13.55
N ASP A 67 16.16 7.10 14.20
CA ASP A 67 17.57 7.33 13.90
C ASP A 67 18.43 6.10 14.21
N GLN A 68 18.17 5.41 15.32
CA GLN A 68 18.83 4.16 15.66
C GLN A 68 18.52 3.06 14.64
N ALA A 69 17.24 2.86 14.32
CA ALA A 69 16.83 1.82 13.37
C ALA A 69 17.49 2.03 12.00
N ARG A 70 17.55 3.29 11.54
CA ARG A 70 18.24 3.66 10.29
C ARG A 70 19.73 3.35 10.34
N LYS A 71 20.42 3.66 11.45
CA LYS A 71 21.86 3.34 11.62
C LYS A 71 22.11 1.83 11.60
N GLN A 72 21.15 1.03 12.07
CA GLN A 72 21.22 -0.43 12.08
C GLN A 72 20.69 -1.08 10.78
N GLY A 73 20.16 -0.29 9.83
CA GLY A 73 19.62 -0.81 8.57
C GLY A 73 18.31 -1.60 8.72
N VAL A 74 17.56 -1.39 9.80
CA VAL A 74 16.28 -2.07 10.08
C VAL A 74 15.13 -1.08 10.18
N SER A 75 13.89 -1.59 10.15
CA SER A 75 12.72 -0.75 10.40
C SER A 75 12.61 -0.37 11.89
N THR A 76 11.95 0.75 12.19
CA THR A 76 11.68 1.16 13.58
C THR A 76 10.85 0.11 14.33
N GLU A 77 9.90 -0.54 13.64
CA GLU A 77 9.11 -1.64 14.19
C GLU A 77 10.00 -2.83 14.57
N THR A 78 10.91 -3.23 13.69
CA THR A 78 11.86 -4.32 13.94
C THR A 78 12.72 -4.02 15.17
N LEU A 79 13.28 -2.82 15.24
CA LEU A 79 14.12 -2.40 16.37
C LEU A 79 13.35 -2.45 17.69
N ILE A 80 12.15 -1.86 17.74
CA ILE A 80 11.30 -1.84 18.94
C ILE A 80 10.98 -3.27 19.38
N ASN A 81 10.60 -4.15 18.45
CA ASN A 81 10.27 -5.54 18.76
C ASN A 81 11.46 -6.32 19.32
N LEU A 82 12.66 -6.12 18.78
CA LEU A 82 13.88 -6.76 19.29
C LEU A 82 14.15 -6.32 20.73
N TRP A 83 14.17 -5.01 20.99
CA TRP A 83 14.42 -4.46 22.33
C TRP A 83 13.36 -4.89 23.35
N LEU A 84 12.08 -4.90 22.97
CA LEU A 84 11.02 -5.36 23.88
C LEU A 84 11.19 -6.84 24.24
N ARG A 85 11.58 -7.69 23.28
CA ARG A 85 11.86 -9.12 23.55
C ARG A 85 13.03 -9.27 24.50
N GLU A 86 14.14 -8.58 24.25
CA GLU A 86 15.31 -8.58 25.12
C GLU A 86 14.93 -8.16 26.56
N LYS A 87 14.19 -7.06 26.70
CA LYS A 87 13.77 -6.56 28.03
C LYS A 87 12.83 -7.50 28.76
N ILE A 88 11.91 -8.15 28.05
CA ILE A 88 11.04 -9.18 28.64
C ILE A 88 11.89 -10.37 29.10
N SER A 89 12.81 -10.85 28.28
CA SER A 89 13.70 -11.97 28.63
C SER A 89 14.59 -11.67 29.83
N GLU A 90 15.16 -10.46 29.91
CA GLU A 90 15.93 -10.01 31.08
C GLU A 90 15.06 -9.98 32.35
N SER A 91 13.85 -9.43 32.26
CA SER A 91 12.93 -9.33 33.42
C SER A 91 12.43 -10.70 33.91
N ALA A 92 12.28 -11.66 33.00
CA ALA A 92 11.82 -13.01 33.33
C ALA A 92 12.89 -13.89 33.99
N GLN A 93 14.17 -13.54 33.87
CA GLN A 93 15.28 -14.28 34.51
C GLN A 93 15.57 -13.82 35.95
N VAL A 94 14.99 -12.69 36.37
CA VAL A 94 15.20 -12.09 37.70
C VAL A 94 14.01 -12.36 38.64
N GLY A 95 13.06 -13.21 38.23
CA GLY A 95 11.86 -13.60 38.99
C GLY A 95 11.88 -15.03 39.50
#